data_AF-A0AAJ2DNF4-F1
#
_entry.id   AF-A0AAJ2DNF4-F1
#
_cell.length_a   1.000
_cell.length_b   1.000
_cell.length_c   1.000
_cell.angle_alpha   90.00
_cell.angle_beta   90.00
_cell.angle_gamma   90.00
#
_symmetry.space_group_name_H-M   'P 1'
#
loop_
_entity.id
_entity.type
_entity.pdbx_description
1 polymer ?
#
loop_
_entity_poly.entity_id
_entity_poly.type
_entity_poly.pdbx_seq_one_letter_code
_entity_poly.pdbx_strand_id
1 'polypeptide(L)'
;MNTPLLKLLSTIALLVIAYIGSVFASSREARPARIVESSHPPYVAKIAGGQLMAITLEPRQLPLDMNAANSIRSETADFKPARYSFPDASVPQSVLSRMSNIYRYDRCRDVPIVSSGGDWVIAEYFRAGSHVPLSRFQLLGKQVQRQELLDASGKAVNVIVVDWAPASARDDEESTDPSALGEHPAWIRVFKVSPSGKKTLIALASRKMRFTTAPDTYDAPKDDDLVFGSPNGQSKWRTKAEFLSANRIELDARSLRGDLHRAAGSRASH
;
A
#
# COMPACT_ATOMS: atom_id res chain seq x y z
N MET A 1 44.43 -24.10 -41.16
CA MET A 1 44.67 -25.01 -40.03
C MET A 1 43.58 -24.78 -38.99
N ASN A 2 43.01 -25.88 -38.52
CA ASN A 2 41.89 -25.99 -37.59
C ASN A 2 42.10 -25.23 -36.26
N THR A 3 41.07 -24.55 -35.75
CA THR A 3 40.42 -24.94 -34.46
C THR A 3 39.12 -24.16 -34.23
N PRO A 4 38.12 -24.75 -33.53
CA PRO A 4 36.73 -24.31 -33.53
C PRO A 4 36.24 -23.74 -32.19
N LEU A 5 35.05 -23.11 -32.27
CA LEU A 5 33.99 -22.96 -31.26
C LEU A 5 34.34 -23.19 -29.78
N LEU A 6 34.23 -22.13 -28.98
CA LEU A 6 33.83 -22.22 -27.57
C LEU A 6 32.44 -21.59 -27.40
N LYS A 7 31.42 -22.44 -27.23
CA LYS A 7 30.18 -22.08 -26.54
C LYS A 7 30.47 -22.22 -25.04
N LEU A 8 30.33 -21.15 -24.26
CA LEU A 8 30.21 -21.28 -22.80
C LEU A 8 29.14 -20.31 -22.27
N LEU A 9 28.00 -20.92 -21.97
CA LEU A 9 27.01 -20.64 -20.93
C LEU A 9 27.18 -19.31 -20.16
N SER A 10 26.27 -18.36 -20.42
CA SER A 10 26.05 -17.20 -19.55
C SER A 10 25.04 -17.58 -18.45
N THR A 11 25.55 -17.93 -17.27
CA THR A 11 24.75 -18.05 -16.05
C THR A 11 24.66 -16.66 -15.41
N ILE A 12 23.53 -15.98 -15.57
CA ILE A 12 23.27 -14.72 -14.84
C ILE A 12 22.78 -15.10 -13.44
N ALA A 13 23.66 -14.99 -12.44
CA ALA A 13 23.27 -14.98 -11.04
C ALA A 13 22.73 -13.58 -10.70
N LEU A 14 21.43 -13.49 -10.45
CA LEU A 14 20.78 -12.26 -9.99
C LEU A 14 21.07 -12.09 -8.49
N LEU A 15 22.06 -11.27 -8.17
CA LEU A 15 22.36 -10.85 -6.80
C LEU A 15 21.43 -9.67 -6.44
N VAL A 16 20.33 -9.94 -5.75
CA VAL A 16 19.48 -8.87 -5.18
C VAL A 16 19.98 -8.52 -3.79
N ILE A 17 20.83 -7.50 -3.71
CA ILE A 17 21.10 -6.80 -2.44
C ILE A 17 20.15 -5.61 -2.39
N ALA A 18 19.10 -5.70 -1.58
CA ALA A 18 18.28 -4.55 -1.21
C ALA A 18 18.57 -4.18 0.25
N TYR A 19 19.43 -3.18 0.39
CA TYR A 19 19.75 -2.51 1.65
C TYR A 19 18.72 -1.40 1.87
N ILE A 20 17.72 -1.59 2.73
CA ILE A 20 16.98 -0.46 3.32
C ILE A 20 16.74 -0.77 4.79
N GLY A 21 17.64 -0.24 5.62
CA GLY A 21 17.39 -0.05 7.05
C GLY A 21 16.38 1.08 7.25
N SER A 22 15.38 0.86 8.08
CA SER A 22 14.62 1.93 8.73
C SER A 22 14.74 1.74 10.23
N VAL A 23 15.15 2.82 10.88
CA VAL A 23 15.35 3.00 12.32
C VAL A 23 13.99 3.21 12.98
N PHE A 24 13.65 2.42 14.01
CA PHE A 24 13.35 2.83 15.40
C PHE A 24 12.66 1.70 16.18
N ALA A 25 12.98 1.68 17.47
CA ALA A 25 12.95 0.54 18.38
C ALA A 25 11.58 0.22 18.99
N SER A 26 11.38 -1.07 19.26
CA SER A 26 10.86 -1.54 20.54
C SER A 26 11.72 -2.71 20.98
N SER A 27 12.34 -2.57 22.13
CA SER A 27 13.28 -3.51 22.74
C SER A 27 12.59 -4.82 23.15
N ARG A 28 12.38 -5.71 22.18
CA ARG A 28 12.63 -7.14 22.38
C ARG A 28 14.06 -7.37 21.92
N GLU A 29 14.87 -8.11 22.68
CA GLU A 29 16.19 -8.56 22.21
C GLU A 29 16.06 -9.04 20.76
N ALA A 30 16.60 -8.26 19.84
CA ALA A 30 16.43 -8.50 18.42
C ALA A 30 17.32 -9.68 18.05
N ARG A 31 16.79 -10.90 18.23
CA ARG A 31 17.41 -12.11 17.69
C ARG A 31 17.66 -11.86 16.20
N PRO A 32 18.88 -12.11 15.71
CA PRO A 32 19.24 -11.79 14.33
C PRO A 32 18.26 -12.47 13.39
N ALA A 33 17.74 -11.70 12.44
CA ALA A 33 16.87 -12.26 11.42
C ALA A 33 17.69 -13.16 10.50
N ARG A 34 17.15 -14.32 10.15
CA ARG A 34 17.73 -15.25 9.17
C ARG A 34 16.82 -15.39 7.97
N ILE A 35 17.40 -15.67 6.81
CA ILE A 35 16.67 -16.00 5.59
C ILE A 35 16.54 -17.51 5.48
N VAL A 36 15.36 -17.97 5.06
CA VAL A 36 15.03 -19.37 4.78
C VAL A 36 14.48 -19.43 3.37
N GLU A 37 15.04 -20.30 2.56
CA GLU A 37 14.63 -20.48 1.17
C GLU A 37 14.14 -21.92 0.97
N SER A 38 13.19 -22.08 0.06
CA SER A 38 12.74 -23.38 -0.41
C SER A 38 12.55 -23.28 -1.92
N SER A 39 12.76 -24.40 -2.61
CA SER A 39 12.43 -24.56 -4.02
C SER A 39 11.11 -25.33 -4.22
N HIS A 40 10.59 -25.98 -3.18
CA HIS A 40 9.42 -26.86 -3.25
C HIS A 40 8.55 -26.77 -1.97
N PRO A 41 7.53 -25.89 -1.92
CA PRO A 41 7.20 -24.85 -2.89
C PRO A 41 8.23 -23.69 -2.85
N PRO A 42 8.41 -22.92 -3.95
CA PRO A 42 9.42 -21.86 -3.99
C PRO A 42 9.07 -20.65 -3.11
N TYR A 43 9.93 -20.30 -2.16
CA TYR A 43 9.76 -19.08 -1.35
C TYR A 43 11.07 -18.56 -0.78
N VAL A 44 11.07 -17.29 -0.40
CA VAL A 44 12.12 -16.65 0.43
C VAL A 44 11.47 -16.05 1.66
N ALA A 45 11.83 -16.52 2.85
CA ALA A 45 11.23 -16.14 4.12
C ALA A 45 12.24 -15.51 5.07
N LYS A 46 11.84 -14.45 5.78
CA LYS A 46 12.61 -13.81 6.84
C LYS A 46 12.07 -14.26 8.20
N ILE A 47 12.91 -14.92 9.00
CA ILE A 47 12.57 -15.44 10.32
C ILE A 47 13.35 -14.69 11.40
N ALA A 48 12.68 -14.24 12.46
CA ALA A 48 13.33 -13.69 13.65
C ALA A 48 12.70 -14.33 14.91
N GLY A 49 13.54 -14.85 15.82
CA GLY A 49 13.06 -15.45 17.07
C GLY A 49 12.07 -16.61 16.91
N GLY A 50 12.16 -17.39 15.83
CA GLY A 50 11.22 -18.48 15.52
C GLY A 50 9.90 -18.03 14.89
N GLN A 51 9.77 -16.73 14.60
CA GLN A 51 8.59 -16.13 13.99
C GLN A 51 8.86 -15.75 12.53
N LEU A 52 7.86 -15.96 11.68
CA LEU A 52 7.84 -15.52 10.29
C LEU A 52 7.52 -14.02 10.23
N MET A 53 8.49 -13.22 9.82
CA MET A 53 8.35 -11.76 9.73
C MET A 53 7.88 -11.32 8.34
N ALA A 54 8.41 -11.96 7.31
CA ALA A 54 8.02 -11.73 5.93
C ALA A 54 8.27 -12.97 5.07
N ILE A 55 7.54 -13.08 3.97
CA ILE A 55 7.74 -14.13 2.96
C ILE A 55 7.42 -13.60 1.58
N THR A 56 8.29 -13.88 0.61
CA THR A 56 8.05 -13.64 -0.80
C THR A 56 7.62 -14.94 -1.45
N LEU A 57 6.50 -14.91 -2.15
CA LEU A 57 5.87 -16.05 -2.79
C LEU A 57 5.68 -15.80 -4.29
N GLU A 58 5.96 -16.82 -5.08
CA GLU A 58 5.66 -16.80 -6.51
C GLU A 58 4.14 -16.71 -6.75
N PRO A 59 3.71 -16.21 -7.94
CA PRO A 59 2.33 -16.23 -8.35
C PRO A 59 1.62 -17.57 -8.08
N ARG A 60 0.37 -17.50 -7.64
CA ARG A 60 -0.54 -18.66 -7.42
C ARG A 60 -0.24 -19.55 -6.21
N GLN A 61 0.79 -19.27 -5.40
CA GLN A 61 1.08 -20.10 -4.21
C GLN A 61 0.08 -19.95 -3.06
N LEU A 62 -0.58 -18.79 -2.97
CA LEU A 62 -1.68 -18.54 -2.04
C LEU A 62 -2.96 -18.34 -2.85
N PRO A 63 -3.66 -19.40 -3.29
CA PRO A 63 -4.70 -19.31 -4.31
C PRO A 63 -5.90 -18.41 -3.94
N LEU A 64 -6.17 -18.22 -2.64
CA LEU A 64 -7.27 -17.34 -2.21
C LEU A 64 -6.90 -15.85 -2.35
N ASP A 65 -5.62 -15.52 -2.22
CA ASP A 65 -5.13 -14.14 -2.41
C ASP A 65 -4.66 -13.94 -3.87
N MET A 66 -4.11 -14.98 -4.50
CA MET A 66 -3.42 -14.93 -5.78
C MET A 66 -4.20 -15.71 -6.85
N ASN A 67 -5.43 -15.27 -7.12
CA ASN A 67 -6.28 -15.77 -8.21
C ASN A 67 -6.53 -14.66 -9.26
N ALA A 68 -7.21 -14.99 -10.35
CA ALA A 68 -7.48 -14.03 -11.44
C ALA A 68 -8.22 -12.75 -10.98
N ALA A 69 -9.05 -12.82 -9.93
CA ALA A 69 -9.78 -11.68 -9.41
C ALA A 69 -8.95 -10.81 -8.45
N ASN A 70 -8.03 -11.44 -7.70
CA ASN A 70 -7.28 -10.79 -6.61
C ASN A 70 -5.81 -10.50 -6.94
N SER A 71 -5.29 -11.02 -8.05
CA SER A 71 -3.88 -10.85 -8.41
C SER A 71 -3.67 -9.51 -9.10
N ILE A 72 -2.62 -8.81 -8.69
CA ILE A 72 -2.22 -7.52 -9.23
C ILE A 72 -1.25 -7.76 -10.38
N ARG A 73 -1.57 -7.23 -11.56
CA ARG A 73 -0.69 -7.28 -12.73
C ARG A 73 0.29 -6.11 -12.69
N SER A 74 1.53 -6.34 -13.11
CA SER A 74 2.48 -5.26 -13.39
C SER A 74 2.12 -4.51 -14.67
N GLU A 75 2.85 -3.44 -14.95
CA GLU A 75 2.78 -2.70 -16.21
C GLU A 75 2.95 -3.60 -17.45
N THR A 76 3.76 -4.66 -17.34
CA THR A 76 4.00 -5.66 -18.40
C THR A 76 2.91 -6.73 -18.50
N ALA A 77 1.79 -6.57 -17.78
CA ALA A 77 0.67 -7.51 -17.68
C ALA A 77 0.97 -8.88 -17.02
N ASP A 78 2.18 -9.07 -16.49
CA ASP A 78 2.60 -10.26 -15.74
C ASP A 78 2.20 -10.19 -14.26
N PHE A 79 2.12 -11.36 -13.62
CA PHE A 79 2.02 -11.42 -12.15
C PHE A 79 3.42 -11.46 -11.54
N LYS A 80 3.75 -10.46 -10.73
CA LYS A 80 5.01 -10.43 -9.98
C LYS A 80 4.89 -11.26 -8.70
N PRO A 81 6.02 -11.73 -8.13
CA PRO A 81 6.03 -12.30 -6.78
C PRO A 81 5.39 -11.32 -5.79
N ALA A 82 4.62 -11.85 -4.86
CA ALA A 82 4.00 -11.06 -3.80
C ALA A 82 4.79 -11.24 -2.51
N ARG A 83 5.07 -10.12 -1.85
CA ARG A 83 5.65 -10.13 -0.50
C ARG A 83 4.51 -10.04 0.51
N TYR A 84 4.60 -10.87 1.53
CA TYR A 84 3.72 -10.83 2.69
C TYR A 84 4.53 -10.44 3.92
N SER A 85 3.95 -9.61 4.77
CA SER A 85 4.52 -9.26 6.07
C SER A 85 3.45 -9.28 7.17
N PHE A 86 3.89 -9.44 8.41
CA PHE A 86 3.02 -9.73 9.55
C PHE A 86 3.28 -8.76 10.72
N PRO A 87 3.01 -7.46 10.53
CA PRO A 87 3.45 -6.44 11.48
C PRO A 87 2.71 -6.52 12.83
N ASP A 88 1.45 -6.94 12.81
CA ASP A 88 0.58 -7.08 14.01
C ASP A 88 0.44 -8.53 14.50
N ALA A 89 1.15 -9.49 13.89
CA ALA A 89 0.93 -10.91 14.14
C ALA A 89 2.21 -11.68 14.48
N SER A 90 2.15 -12.45 15.56
CA SER A 90 3.18 -13.43 15.91
C SER A 90 2.98 -14.72 15.13
N VAL A 91 3.48 -14.75 13.89
CA VAL A 91 3.34 -15.92 13.00
C VAL A 91 4.45 -16.92 13.28
N PRO A 92 4.17 -18.18 13.66
CA PRO A 92 5.21 -19.16 13.92
C PRO A 92 5.83 -19.66 12.61
N GLN A 93 7.14 -19.95 12.62
CA GLN A 93 7.84 -20.51 11.46
C GLN A 93 7.21 -21.81 10.94
N SER A 94 6.51 -22.58 11.78
CA SER A 94 5.80 -23.80 11.38
C SER A 94 4.77 -23.57 10.27
N VAL A 95 4.30 -22.33 10.07
CA VAL A 95 3.45 -21.95 8.92
C VAL A 95 4.11 -22.28 7.58
N LEU A 96 5.44 -22.27 7.47
CA LEU A 96 6.15 -22.63 6.24
C LEU A 96 5.91 -24.09 5.80
N SER A 97 5.56 -24.99 6.73
CA SER A 97 5.21 -26.39 6.40
C SER A 97 3.82 -26.53 5.79
N ARG A 98 2.93 -25.55 6.01
CA ARG A 98 1.56 -25.52 5.48
C ARG A 98 1.17 -24.07 5.20
N MET A 99 1.58 -23.59 4.03
CA MET A 99 1.51 -22.17 3.66
C MET A 99 0.12 -21.54 3.80
N SER A 100 -0.95 -22.30 3.56
CA SER A 100 -2.34 -21.82 3.75
C SER A 100 -2.66 -21.38 5.18
N ASN A 101 -1.87 -21.78 6.18
CA ASN A 101 -2.01 -21.28 7.55
C ASN A 101 -1.69 -19.77 7.68
N ILE A 102 -1.04 -19.15 6.69
CA ILE A 102 -0.86 -17.69 6.61
C ILE A 102 -2.19 -16.95 6.75
N TYR A 103 -3.29 -17.51 6.23
CA TYR A 103 -4.61 -16.89 6.27
C TYR A 103 -5.17 -16.70 7.68
N ARG A 104 -4.62 -17.38 8.69
CA ARG A 104 -5.05 -17.24 10.09
C ARG A 104 -4.54 -15.96 10.76
N TYR A 105 -3.71 -15.19 10.08
CA TYR A 105 -3.07 -14.01 10.63
C TYR A 105 -3.42 -12.77 9.80
N ASP A 106 -3.46 -11.64 10.49
CA ASP A 106 -3.39 -10.33 9.84
C ASP A 106 -2.10 -10.27 9.03
N ARG A 107 -2.22 -9.84 7.79
CA ARG A 107 -1.11 -9.84 6.83
C ARG A 107 -1.21 -8.65 5.90
N CYS A 108 -0.06 -8.10 5.59
CA CYS A 108 0.08 -7.11 4.55
C CYS A 108 0.66 -7.80 3.34
N ARG A 109 0.11 -7.52 2.16
CA ARG A 109 0.64 -7.98 0.87
C ARG A 109 1.12 -6.78 0.08
N ASP A 110 2.34 -6.82 -0.42
CA ASP A 110 2.85 -5.81 -1.34
C ASP A 110 3.29 -6.44 -2.67
N VAL A 111 2.93 -5.78 -3.77
CA VAL A 111 3.25 -6.19 -5.15
C VAL A 111 3.82 -4.98 -5.89
N PRO A 112 5.07 -5.06 -6.38
CA PRO A 112 5.64 -4.00 -7.21
C PRO A 112 4.97 -3.98 -8.58
N ILE A 113 4.61 -2.78 -9.07
CA ILE A 113 3.88 -2.60 -10.34
C ILE A 113 4.83 -2.29 -11.49
N VAL A 114 5.95 -1.60 -11.21
CA VAL A 114 6.98 -1.25 -12.19
C VAL A 114 8.14 -2.23 -12.18
N SER A 115 8.69 -2.50 -13.36
CA SER A 115 9.73 -3.50 -13.61
C SER A 115 11.09 -3.11 -13.03
N SER A 116 11.34 -1.81 -12.83
CA SER A 116 12.59 -1.25 -12.29
C SER A 116 12.77 -1.47 -10.79
N GLY A 117 11.74 -1.94 -10.08
CA GLY A 117 11.81 -2.28 -8.67
C GLY A 117 11.76 -1.07 -7.74
N GLY A 118 10.69 -0.99 -6.96
CA GLY A 118 10.75 -0.38 -5.62
C GLY A 118 9.90 0.86 -5.40
N ASP A 119 9.65 1.67 -6.42
CA ASP A 119 8.98 2.95 -6.18
C ASP A 119 7.46 2.83 -6.28
N TRP A 120 6.93 2.09 -7.25
CA TRP A 120 5.48 1.89 -7.37
C TRP A 120 5.04 0.52 -6.86
N VAL A 121 4.22 0.53 -5.81
CA VAL A 121 3.75 -0.67 -5.13
C VAL A 121 2.25 -0.57 -4.87
N ILE A 122 1.51 -1.65 -5.18
CA ILE A 122 0.20 -1.86 -4.56
C ILE A 122 0.43 -2.64 -3.27
N ALA A 123 0.01 -2.04 -2.16
CA ALA A 123 0.05 -2.66 -0.86
C ALA A 123 -1.37 -2.84 -0.31
N GLU A 124 -1.62 -3.95 0.36
CA GLU A 124 -2.94 -4.35 0.81
C GLU A 124 -2.86 -4.90 2.23
N TYR A 125 -3.88 -4.63 3.02
CA TYR A 125 -4.01 -5.17 4.37
C TYR A 125 -5.19 -6.14 4.45
N PHE A 126 -4.92 -7.35 4.93
CA PHE A 126 -5.89 -8.41 5.13
C PHE A 126 -6.00 -8.72 6.62
N ARG A 127 -7.23 -8.86 7.10
CA ARG A 127 -7.48 -9.42 8.43
C ARG A 127 -7.34 -10.95 8.42
N ALA A 128 -7.00 -11.50 9.57
CA ALA A 128 -7.06 -12.93 9.85
C ALA A 128 -8.41 -13.51 9.43
N GLY A 129 -8.37 -14.64 8.73
CA GLY A 129 -9.54 -15.34 8.20
C GLY A 129 -10.14 -14.72 6.93
N SER A 130 -9.68 -13.55 6.48
CA SER A 130 -10.16 -12.92 5.24
C SER A 130 -9.22 -13.16 4.06
N HIS A 131 -9.80 -13.34 2.87
CA HIS A 131 -9.10 -13.36 1.57
C HIS A 131 -9.39 -12.11 0.74
N VAL A 132 -10.15 -11.19 1.32
CA VAL A 132 -10.46 -9.89 0.77
C VAL A 132 -9.72 -8.84 1.60
N PRO A 133 -8.93 -7.95 0.97
CA PRO A 133 -8.26 -6.90 1.72
C PRO A 133 -9.28 -5.93 2.28
N LEU A 134 -9.02 -5.39 3.47
CA LEU A 134 -9.84 -4.31 4.05
C LEU A 134 -9.52 -2.98 3.37
N SER A 135 -8.25 -2.78 3.04
CA SER A 135 -7.73 -1.60 2.38
C SER A 135 -6.67 -1.98 1.35
N ARG A 136 -6.62 -1.19 0.28
CA ARG A 136 -5.59 -1.23 -0.76
C ARG A 136 -4.99 0.15 -0.92
N PHE A 137 -3.68 0.23 -1.08
CA PHE A 137 -2.92 1.45 -1.26
C PHE A 137 -2.12 1.37 -2.55
N GLN A 138 -2.09 2.46 -3.30
CA GLN A 138 -1.05 2.69 -4.31
C GLN A 138 -0.02 3.62 -3.69
N LEU A 139 1.21 3.13 -3.61
CA LEU A 139 2.33 3.81 -2.99
C LEU A 139 3.35 4.21 -4.05
N LEU A 140 3.84 5.44 -3.92
CA LEU A 140 5.06 5.91 -4.57
C LEU A 140 6.13 6.13 -3.50
N GLY A 141 7.11 5.24 -3.43
CA GLY A 141 8.04 5.12 -2.32
C GLY A 141 7.31 4.87 -0.99
N LYS A 142 7.31 5.86 -0.10
CA LYS A 142 6.59 5.82 1.19
C LYS A 142 5.28 6.62 1.19
N GLN A 143 4.95 7.30 0.09
CA GLN A 143 3.81 8.19 0.00
C GLN A 143 2.59 7.47 -0.55
N VAL A 144 1.44 7.69 0.07
CA VAL A 144 0.15 7.21 -0.43
C VAL A 144 -0.32 8.14 -1.54
N GLN A 145 -0.47 7.61 -2.74
CA GLN A 145 -1.08 8.29 -3.90
C GLN A 145 -2.58 8.00 -3.97
N ARG A 146 -2.95 6.78 -3.60
CA ARG A 146 -4.33 6.32 -3.57
C ARG A 146 -4.58 5.35 -2.43
N GLN A 147 -5.75 5.43 -1.83
CA GLN A 147 -6.27 4.43 -0.90
C GLN A 147 -7.68 4.01 -1.33
N GLU A 148 -7.94 2.71 -1.33
CA GLU A 148 -9.26 2.13 -1.55
C GLU A 148 -9.68 1.43 -0.27
N LEU A 149 -10.90 1.71 0.20
CA LEU A 149 -11.56 0.93 1.24
C LEU A 149 -12.50 -0.05 0.56
N LEU A 150 -12.34 -1.33 0.89
CA LEU A 150 -13.07 -2.40 0.22
C LEU A 150 -14.19 -2.94 1.11
N ASP A 151 -15.29 -3.38 0.50
CA ASP A 151 -16.32 -4.16 1.19
C ASP A 151 -15.91 -5.64 1.32
N ALA A 152 -16.79 -6.44 1.94
CA ALA A 152 -16.55 -7.87 2.14
C ALA A 152 -16.45 -8.69 0.84
N SER A 153 -16.87 -8.13 -0.30
CA SER A 153 -16.73 -8.75 -1.63
C SER A 153 -15.46 -8.31 -2.36
N GLY A 154 -14.69 -7.37 -1.80
CA GLY A 154 -13.49 -6.81 -2.39
C GLY A 154 -13.74 -5.65 -3.35
N LYS A 155 -14.97 -5.13 -3.39
CA LYS A 155 -15.29 -3.95 -4.19
C LYS A 155 -14.98 -2.68 -3.40
N ALA A 156 -14.37 -1.70 -4.06
CA ALA A 156 -14.14 -0.40 -3.45
C ALA A 156 -15.48 0.28 -3.11
N VAL A 157 -15.62 0.72 -1.86
CA VAL A 157 -16.75 1.54 -1.38
C VAL A 157 -16.36 3.00 -1.19
N ASN A 158 -15.07 3.23 -0.92
CA ASN A 158 -14.47 4.55 -0.92
C ASN A 158 -13.14 4.50 -1.67
N VAL A 159 -12.90 5.55 -2.42
CA VAL A 159 -11.65 5.83 -3.11
C VAL A 159 -11.14 7.17 -2.61
N ILE A 160 -9.90 7.20 -2.17
CA ILE A 160 -9.21 8.38 -1.70
C ILE A 160 -8.04 8.60 -2.64
N VAL A 161 -7.98 9.78 -3.25
CA VAL A 161 -6.87 10.21 -4.11
C VAL A 161 -6.12 11.31 -3.39
N VAL A 162 -4.80 11.20 -3.35
CA VAL A 162 -3.87 12.13 -2.69
C VAL A 162 -2.94 12.67 -3.76
N ASP A 163 -3.35 13.77 -4.38
CA ASP A 163 -2.60 14.52 -5.38
C ASP A 163 -3.33 15.85 -5.63
N TRP A 164 -2.60 16.85 -6.10
CA TRP A 164 -3.15 18.13 -6.51
C TRP A 164 -3.96 18.01 -7.79
N ALA A 165 -5.21 18.44 -7.74
CA ALA A 165 -6.07 18.52 -8.92
C ALA A 165 -7.15 19.60 -8.75
N PRO A 166 -7.87 19.97 -9.83
CA PRO A 166 -9.11 20.73 -9.70
C PRO A 166 -10.07 20.06 -8.71
N ALA A 167 -10.80 20.85 -7.93
CA ALA A 167 -11.76 20.30 -6.95
C ALA A 167 -12.86 19.44 -7.60
N SER A 168 -13.20 19.70 -8.87
CA SER A 168 -14.17 18.94 -9.66
C SER A 168 -13.58 17.74 -10.41
N ALA A 169 -12.25 17.56 -10.36
CA ALA A 169 -11.57 16.55 -11.15
C ALA A 169 -12.03 15.14 -10.75
N ARG A 170 -12.17 14.29 -11.76
CA ARG A 170 -12.47 12.87 -11.57
C ARG A 170 -11.25 12.12 -11.06
N ASP A 171 -11.45 10.89 -10.60
CA ASP A 171 -10.39 10.12 -9.94
C ASP A 171 -9.34 9.55 -10.92
N ASP A 172 -9.61 9.64 -12.22
CA ASP A 172 -8.78 9.24 -13.36
C ASP A 172 -8.10 10.42 -14.09
N GLU A 173 -8.37 11.65 -13.66
CA GLU A 173 -7.75 12.86 -14.21
C GLU A 173 -6.47 13.20 -13.45
N GLU A 174 -5.33 12.94 -14.09
CA GLU A 174 -4.00 13.42 -13.67
C GLU A 174 -3.83 14.85 -14.21
N SER A 175 -3.68 15.84 -13.34
CA SER A 175 -3.49 17.23 -13.77
C SER A 175 -2.19 17.77 -13.22
N THR A 176 -1.19 17.88 -14.10
CA THR A 176 0.16 18.36 -13.76
C THR A 176 0.39 19.83 -14.13
N ASP A 177 -0.58 20.51 -14.76
CA ASP A 177 -0.49 21.94 -15.07
C ASP A 177 -1.07 22.79 -13.91
N PRO A 178 -0.26 23.60 -13.22
CA PRO A 178 -0.71 24.46 -12.12
C PRO A 178 -1.79 25.46 -12.53
N SER A 179 -1.81 25.89 -13.80
CA SER A 179 -2.82 26.79 -14.32
C SER A 179 -4.17 26.10 -14.53
N ALA A 180 -4.16 24.77 -14.71
CA ALA A 180 -5.37 23.95 -14.82
C ALA A 180 -6.02 23.66 -13.47
N LEU A 181 -5.30 23.85 -12.35
CA LEU A 181 -5.74 23.50 -10.99
C LEU A 181 -6.89 24.38 -10.44
N GLY A 182 -7.08 25.58 -10.99
CA GLY A 182 -8.14 26.51 -10.61
C GLY A 182 -7.93 27.26 -9.28
N GLU A 183 -8.98 27.92 -8.80
CA GLU A 183 -8.90 28.84 -7.65
C GLU A 183 -8.75 28.13 -6.29
N HIS A 184 -9.34 26.94 -6.14
CA HIS A 184 -9.33 26.17 -4.90
C HIS A 184 -8.97 24.70 -5.19
N PRO A 185 -7.71 24.40 -5.53
CA PRO A 185 -7.30 23.04 -5.87
C PRO A 185 -7.44 22.10 -4.68
N ALA A 186 -7.80 20.85 -4.94
CA ALA A 186 -7.91 19.80 -3.95
C ALA A 186 -6.63 18.99 -3.88
N TRP A 187 -6.12 18.74 -2.66
CA TRP A 187 -5.01 17.83 -2.39
C TRP A 187 -5.50 16.41 -2.09
N ILE A 188 -6.58 16.31 -1.32
CA ILE A 188 -7.21 15.02 -1.02
C ILE A 188 -8.63 15.06 -1.54
N ARG A 189 -9.00 14.06 -2.34
CA ARG A 189 -10.34 13.88 -2.89
C ARG A 189 -10.89 12.54 -2.43
N VAL A 190 -12.06 12.54 -1.78
CA VAL A 190 -12.72 11.34 -1.26
C VAL A 190 -13.97 11.06 -2.07
N PHE A 191 -13.99 9.93 -2.75
CA PHE A 191 -15.11 9.46 -3.54
C PHE A 191 -15.82 8.30 -2.83
N LYS A 192 -17.14 8.35 -2.79
CA LYS A 192 -17.98 7.20 -2.49
C LYS A 192 -18.29 6.46 -3.78
N VAL A 193 -18.21 5.13 -3.74
CA VAL A 193 -18.50 4.27 -4.88
C VAL A 193 -19.86 3.61 -4.66
N SER A 194 -20.76 3.73 -5.64
CA SER A 194 -22.05 3.03 -5.61
C SER A 194 -21.89 1.54 -5.95
N PRO A 195 -22.90 0.69 -5.69
CA PRO A 195 -22.89 -0.70 -6.14
C PRO A 195 -22.72 -0.88 -7.65
N SER A 196 -23.11 0.13 -8.45
CA SER A 196 -22.93 0.16 -9.90
C SER A 196 -21.52 0.62 -10.33
N GLY A 197 -20.62 0.93 -9.39
CA GLY A 197 -19.27 1.42 -9.65
C GLY A 197 -19.19 2.93 -9.90
N LYS A 198 -20.30 3.67 -9.82
CA LYS A 198 -20.29 5.12 -10.01
C LYS A 198 -19.61 5.79 -8.81
N LYS A 199 -18.57 6.57 -9.08
CA LYS A 199 -17.84 7.36 -8.09
C LYS A 199 -18.49 8.73 -7.94
N THR A 200 -18.70 9.16 -6.70
CA THR A 200 -19.24 10.48 -6.36
C THR A 200 -18.32 11.13 -5.35
N LEU A 201 -17.80 12.31 -5.65
CA LEU A 201 -16.99 13.07 -4.69
C LEU A 201 -17.88 13.45 -3.50
N ILE A 202 -17.42 13.18 -2.27
CA ILE A 202 -18.18 13.43 -1.03
C ILE A 202 -17.44 14.31 -0.04
N ALA A 203 -16.12 14.39 -0.13
CA ALA A 203 -15.29 15.23 0.71
C ALA A 203 -13.98 15.57 0.00
N LEU A 204 -13.41 16.71 0.36
CA LEU A 204 -12.12 17.14 -0.15
C LEU A 204 -11.36 18.00 0.87
N ALA A 205 -10.04 17.94 0.79
CA ALA A 205 -9.14 18.91 1.41
C ALA A 205 -8.64 19.84 0.31
N SER A 206 -9.15 21.08 0.25
CA SER A 206 -8.77 22.07 -0.77
C SER A 206 -7.91 23.17 -0.19
N ARG A 207 -7.05 23.73 -1.02
CA ARG A 207 -6.31 24.93 -0.67
C ARG A 207 -7.26 26.13 -0.62
N LYS A 208 -7.04 27.01 0.36
CA LYS A 208 -7.79 28.26 0.54
C LYS A 208 -7.65 29.22 -0.65
N MET A 209 -6.53 29.14 -1.36
CA MET A 209 -6.20 30.03 -2.48
C MET A 209 -5.51 29.26 -3.61
N ARG A 210 -5.53 29.85 -4.80
CA ARG A 210 -4.86 29.32 -6.00
C ARG A 210 -3.34 29.32 -5.85
N PHE A 211 -2.67 28.42 -6.55
CA PHE A 211 -1.22 28.41 -6.62
C PHE A 211 -0.69 29.66 -7.34
N THR A 212 0.34 30.29 -6.79
CA THR A 212 1.09 31.38 -7.46
C THR A 212 2.26 30.84 -8.28
N THR A 213 2.68 29.61 -7.98
CA THR A 213 3.77 28.87 -8.62
C THR A 213 3.39 27.40 -8.57
N ALA A 214 3.86 26.62 -9.55
CA ALA A 214 3.62 25.18 -9.57
C ALA A 214 3.88 24.53 -8.21
N PRO A 215 2.93 23.77 -7.64
CA PRO A 215 3.24 22.96 -6.48
C PRO A 215 4.28 21.92 -6.85
N ASP A 216 5.20 21.62 -5.92
CA ASP A 216 5.90 20.35 -6.00
C ASP A 216 4.85 19.24 -5.78
N THR A 217 4.75 18.32 -6.74
CA THR A 217 3.82 17.19 -6.74
C THR A 217 3.94 16.35 -5.46
N TYR A 218 5.12 16.35 -4.81
CA TYR A 218 5.43 15.49 -3.68
C TYR A 218 5.30 16.15 -2.31
N ASP A 219 5.06 17.47 -2.25
CA ASP A 219 5.00 18.21 -0.99
C ASP A 219 3.58 18.22 -0.40
N ALA A 220 3.47 17.70 0.82
CA ALA A 220 2.26 17.83 1.61
C ALA A 220 2.03 19.31 1.97
N PRO A 221 0.84 19.89 1.71
CA PRO A 221 0.51 21.25 2.12
C PRO A 221 0.51 21.39 3.64
N LYS A 222 0.73 22.63 4.08
CA LYS A 222 0.50 23.03 5.47
C LYS A 222 -0.99 22.96 5.78
N ASP A 223 -1.32 22.46 6.96
CA ASP A 223 -2.72 22.29 7.39
C ASP A 223 -3.50 23.61 7.39
N ASP A 224 -2.85 24.73 7.73
CA ASP A 224 -3.46 26.06 7.75
C ASP A 224 -3.78 26.62 6.36
N ASP A 225 -3.22 26.03 5.30
CA ASP A 225 -3.52 26.42 3.92
C ASP A 225 -4.77 25.69 3.38
N LEU A 226 -5.32 24.73 4.14
CA LEU A 226 -6.39 23.86 3.71
C LEU A 226 -7.76 24.22 4.32
N VAL A 227 -8.81 23.88 3.58
CA VAL A 227 -10.20 23.79 4.01
C VAL A 227 -10.64 22.35 3.85
N PHE A 228 -11.30 21.80 4.87
CA PHE A 228 -11.77 20.43 4.89
C PHE A 228 -13.29 20.41 4.83
N GLY A 229 -13.84 20.01 3.68
CA GLY A 229 -15.25 20.24 3.41
C GLY A 229 -15.86 19.31 2.37
N SER A 230 -17.11 19.60 2.04
CA SER A 230 -17.83 18.94 0.97
C SER A 230 -17.61 19.63 -0.38
N PRO A 231 -17.91 18.94 -1.51
CA PRO A 231 -17.72 19.49 -2.85
C PRO A 231 -18.49 20.78 -3.17
N ASN A 232 -19.53 21.08 -2.40
CA ASN A 232 -20.30 22.32 -2.52
C ASN A 232 -19.63 23.52 -1.82
N GLY A 233 -18.39 23.39 -1.33
CA GLY A 233 -17.63 24.45 -0.66
C GLY A 233 -17.92 24.62 0.83
N GLN A 234 -18.83 23.82 1.40
CA GLN A 234 -19.12 23.89 2.84
C GLN A 234 -17.99 23.25 3.65
N SER A 235 -17.35 24.04 4.51
CA SER A 235 -16.41 23.52 5.52
C SER A 235 -17.16 22.67 6.55
N LYS A 236 -16.64 21.48 6.83
CA LYS A 236 -17.28 20.49 7.72
C LYS A 236 -16.36 20.04 8.86
N TRP A 237 -15.06 20.02 8.64
CA TRP A 237 -14.07 19.61 9.64
C TRP A 237 -13.13 20.77 9.94
N ARG A 238 -12.77 20.95 11.21
CA ARG A 238 -11.94 22.08 11.65
C ARG A 238 -10.46 21.82 11.43
N THR A 239 -10.05 20.56 11.49
CA THR A 239 -8.65 20.15 11.43
C THR A 239 -8.45 19.02 10.42
N LYS A 240 -7.20 18.87 9.94
CA LYS A 240 -6.82 17.73 9.11
C LYS A 240 -7.04 16.40 9.83
N ALA A 241 -6.73 16.32 11.12
CA ALA A 241 -6.93 15.11 11.90
C ALA A 241 -8.40 14.66 11.93
N GLU A 242 -9.34 15.60 12.13
CA GLU A 242 -10.78 15.32 12.06
C GLU A 242 -11.21 14.83 10.67
N PHE A 243 -10.72 15.49 9.61
CA PHE A 243 -10.99 15.12 8.22
C PHE A 243 -10.48 13.71 7.89
N LEU A 244 -9.22 13.41 8.22
CA LEU A 244 -8.61 12.10 7.98
C LEU A 244 -9.34 11.01 8.75
N SER A 245 -9.66 11.24 10.03
CA SER A 245 -10.36 10.28 10.87
C SER A 245 -11.78 9.99 10.36
N ALA A 246 -12.56 11.03 10.06
CA ALA A 246 -13.94 10.88 9.60
C ALA A 246 -14.06 10.14 8.27
N ASN A 247 -13.05 10.25 7.41
CA ASN A 247 -13.02 9.61 6.09
C ASN A 247 -12.13 8.35 6.06
N ARG A 248 -11.58 7.92 7.20
CA ARG A 248 -10.68 6.75 7.35
C ARG A 248 -9.48 6.80 6.40
N ILE A 249 -8.89 7.98 6.25
CA ILE A 249 -7.72 8.23 5.39
C ILE A 249 -6.45 7.91 6.18
N GLU A 250 -5.53 7.17 5.56
CA GLU A 250 -4.25 6.79 6.14
C GLU A 250 -3.10 7.26 5.25
N LEU A 251 -2.65 8.51 5.39
CA LEU A 251 -1.57 9.08 4.58
C LEU A 251 -0.22 8.37 4.77
N ASP A 252 0.01 7.77 5.93
CA ASP A 252 1.23 7.01 6.26
C ASP A 252 1.06 5.48 6.07
N ALA A 253 -0.11 5.05 5.58
CA ALA A 253 -0.53 3.65 5.45
C ALA A 253 -0.26 2.81 6.72
N ARG A 254 -0.72 3.32 7.87
CA ARG A 254 -0.45 2.75 9.21
C ARG A 254 -0.94 1.31 9.36
N SER A 255 -2.02 0.94 8.68
CA SER A 255 -2.51 -0.44 8.61
C SER A 255 -1.45 -1.42 8.09
N LEU A 256 -0.52 -0.96 7.24
CA LEU A 256 0.57 -1.78 6.71
C LEU A 256 1.72 -1.99 7.70
N ARG A 257 1.79 -1.21 8.78
CA ARG A 257 2.88 -1.22 9.76
C ARG A 257 2.53 -1.87 11.08
N GLY A 258 1.29 -2.30 11.24
CA GLY A 258 0.81 -2.94 12.46
C GLY A 258 0.53 -1.94 13.60
N ASP A 259 -0.01 -0.78 13.26
CA ASP A 259 -0.35 0.24 14.26
C ASP A 259 -1.84 0.22 14.65
N LEU A 260 -2.65 -0.68 14.09
CA LEU A 260 -4.10 -0.71 14.27
C LEU A 260 -4.49 -1.13 15.70
N HIS A 261 -3.73 -2.02 16.32
CA HIS A 261 -4.01 -2.48 17.68
C HIS A 261 -3.42 -1.59 18.80
N ARG A 262 -2.39 -0.78 18.51
CA ARG A 262 -1.84 0.18 19.48
C ARG A 262 -2.81 1.30 19.84
N ALA A 263 -3.63 1.75 18.89
CA ALA A 263 -4.61 2.80 19.14
C ALA A 263 -5.82 2.35 19.99
N ALA A 264 -6.16 1.06 19.97
CA ALA A 264 -7.26 0.50 20.78
C ALA A 264 -6.84 0.21 22.23
N GLY A 265 -5.53 0.03 22.49
CA GLY A 265 -5.00 -0.30 23.82
C GLY A 265 -4.84 0.88 24.78
N SER A 266 -4.98 2.14 24.33
CA SER A 266 -4.84 3.31 25.21
C SER A 266 -6.16 3.79 25.85
N ARG A 267 -7.25 3.02 25.73
CA ARG A 267 -8.56 3.36 26.31
C ARG A 267 -9.02 2.45 27.44
N ALA A 268 -8.15 1.61 27.99
CA ALA A 268 -8.44 0.78 29.16
C ALA A 268 -7.37 0.97 30.25
N SER A 269 -7.35 2.17 30.85
CA SER A 269 -6.74 2.39 32.16
C SER A 269 -7.36 3.64 32.78
N HIS A 270 -8.59 3.47 33.26
CA HIS A 270 -9.18 4.25 34.35
C HIS A 270 -9.77 3.25 35.33
#